data_AF-A0A224VI86-F1
#
_entry.id   AF-A0A224VI86-F1
#
_cell.length_a   1.000
_cell.length_b   1.000
_cell.length_c   1.000
_cell.angle_alpha   90.00
_cell.angle_beta   90.00
_cell.angle_gamma   90.00
#
_symmetry.space_group_name_H-M   'P 1'
#
loop_
_entity.id
_entity.type
_entity.pdbx_description
1 polymer ?
#
loop_
_entity_poly.entity_id
_entity_poly.type
_entity_poly.pdbx_seq_one_letter_code
_entity_poly.pdbx_strand_id
1 'polypeptide(L)' 'MKYPTLLFDVDDTLLNFQAAEHDAIQKLFQAVGQPLTTDIYADYHQSNEQLW' A
#
# COMPACT_ATOMS: atom_id res chain seq x y z
N MET A 1 -3.31 16.73 31.45
CA MET A 1 -3.01 17.55 30.25
C MET A 1 -4.09 17.29 29.21
N LYS A 2 -4.58 18.31 28.49
CA LYS A 2 -5.53 18.16 27.38
C LYS A 2 -4.82 18.59 26.10
N TYR A 3 -4.79 17.72 25.11
CA TYR A 3 -4.26 18.05 23.79
C TYR A 3 -5.38 18.70 22.96
N PRO A 4 -5.24 19.97 22.53
CA PRO A 4 -6.29 20.68 21.80
C PRO A 4 -6.41 20.22 20.34
N THR A 5 -5.33 19.63 19.81
CA THR A 5 -5.25 19.11 18.45
C THR A 5 -4.49 17.79 18.49
N LEU A 6 -5.00 16.80 17.77
CA LEU A 6 -4.33 15.54 17.51
C LEU A 6 -4.18 15.38 16.00
N LEU A 7 -2.97 15.09 15.56
CA LEU A 7 -2.68 14.75 14.18
C LEU A 7 -2.37 13.26 14.15
N PHE A 8 -3.08 12.55 13.28
CA PHE A 8 -2.87 11.15 13.03
C PHE A 8 -2.41 11.00 11.59
N ASP A 9 -1.41 10.15 11.40
CA ASP A 9 -1.13 9.62 10.09
C ASP A 9 -2.32 8.78 9.61
N VAL A 10 -2.46 8.65 8.30
CA VAL A 10 -3.58 7.91 7.70
C VAL A 10 -3.18 6.46 7.49
N ASP A 11 -2.09 6.25 6.76
CA ASP A 11 -1.68 4.93 6.29
C ASP A 11 -1.06 4.13 7.43
N ASP A 12 -1.54 2.90 7.60
CA ASP A 12 -1.16 1.96 8.66
C ASP A 12 -1.29 2.49 10.11
N THR A 13 -1.96 3.64 10.28
CA THR A 13 -2.31 4.24 11.58
C THR A 13 -3.83 4.29 11.77
N LEU A 14 -4.57 4.89 10.83
CA LEU A 14 -6.03 4.94 10.86
C LEU A 14 -6.66 3.90 9.94
N LEU A 15 -6.01 3.64 8.80
CA LEU A 15 -6.46 2.70 7.78
C LEU A 15 -5.41 1.61 7.56
N ASN A 16 -5.86 0.41 7.18
CA ASN A 16 -4.95 -0.66 6.78
C ASN A 16 -4.58 -0.47 5.31
N PHE A 17 -3.48 0.23 5.07
CA PHE A 17 -3.01 0.55 3.72
C PHE A 17 -2.50 -0.71 3.03
N GLN A 18 -1.76 -1.55 3.76
CA GLN A 18 -1.23 -2.83 3.24
C GLN A 18 -2.31 -3.71 2.60
N ALA A 19 -3.47 -3.83 3.25
CA ALA A 19 -4.59 -4.61 2.70
C ALA A 19 -5.18 -3.96 1.45
N ALA A 20 -5.34 -2.64 1.44
CA ALA A 20 -5.88 -1.90 0.30
C ALA A 20 -4.93 -1.95 -0.91
N GLU A 21 -3.62 -1.82 -0.67
CA GLU A 21 -2.58 -1.89 -1.69
C GLU A 21 -2.55 -3.28 -2.35
N HIS A 22 -2.53 -4.35 -1.54
CA HIS A 22 -2.55 -5.72 -2.04
C HIS A 22 -3.77 -5.99 -2.93
N ASP A 23 -4.96 -5.55 -2.51
CA ASP A 23 -6.18 -5.66 -3.31
C ASP A 23 -6.11 -4.85 -4.61
N ALA A 24 -5.51 -3.67 -4.58
CA ALA A 24 -5.39 -2.79 -5.74
C ALA A 24 -4.43 -3.36 -6.79
N ILE A 25 -3.26 -3.84 -6.37
CA ILE A 25 -2.28 -4.41 -7.30
C ILE A 25 -2.80 -5.71 -7.93
N GLN A 26 -3.55 -6.53 -7.18
CA GLN A 26 -4.20 -7.71 -7.74
C GLN A 26 -5.19 -7.34 -8.85
N LYS A 27 -6.03 -6.32 -8.61
CA LYS A 27 -6.99 -5.82 -9.61
C LYS A 27 -6.28 -5.22 -10.83
N LEU A 28 -5.17 -4.50 -10.63
CA LEU A 28 -4.37 -3.95 -11.72
C LEU A 28 -3.84 -5.05 -12.63
N PHE A 29 -3.22 -6.07 -12.06
CA PHE A 29 -2.64 -7.18 -12.81
C PHE A 29 -3.72 -8.00 -13.56
N GLN A 30 -4.87 -8.21 -12.93
CA GLN A 30 -6.04 -8.78 -13.60
C GLN A 30 -6.50 -7.94 -14.80
N ALA A 31 -6.57 -6.61 -14.65
CA ALA A 31 -7.02 -5.70 -15.70
C ALA A 31 -6.06 -5.65 -16.91
N VAL A 32 -4.76 -5.75 -16.70
CA VAL A 32 -3.76 -5.81 -17.79
C VAL A 32 -3.56 -7.22 -18.35
N GLY A 33 -4.23 -8.23 -17.79
CA GLY A 33 -4.15 -9.62 -18.24
C GLY A 33 -2.79 -10.28 -17.96
N GLN A 34 -2.07 -9.83 -16.93
CA GLN A 34 -0.78 -10.38 -16.54
C GLN A 34 -0.86 -11.01 -15.14
N PRO A 35 -0.10 -12.08 -14.86
CA PRO A 35 -0.05 -12.65 -13.52
C PRO A 35 0.74 -11.76 -12.56
N LEU A 36 0.20 -11.53 -11.37
CA LEU A 36 0.97 -10.98 -10.25
C LEU A 36 1.72 -12.13 -9.58
N THR A 37 3.04 -12.18 -9.75
CA THR A 37 3.91 -13.14 -9.05
C THR A 37 4.42 -12.53 -7.74
N THR A 38 4.91 -13.38 -6.84
CA THR A 38 5.55 -12.95 -5.60
C THR A 38 6.76 -12.05 -5.85
N ASP A 39 7.56 -12.36 -6.87
CA ASP A 39 8.77 -11.61 -7.21
C ASP A 39 8.41 -10.21 -7.74
N ILE A 40 7.39 -10.12 -8.62
CA ILE A 40 6.91 -8.83 -9.13
C ILE A 40 6.33 -7.97 -8.00
N TYR A 41 5.61 -8.58 -7.05
CA TYR A 41 5.07 -7.86 -5.90
C TYR A 41 6.19 -7.33 -4.99
N ALA A 42 7.23 -8.13 -4.77
CA ALA A 42 8.41 -7.72 -4.01
C ALA A 42 9.18 -6.58 -4.70
N ASP A 43 9.38 -6.67 -6.02
CA ASP A 43 10.05 -5.64 -6.81
C ASP A 43 9.27 -4.31 -6.81
N TYR A 44 7.94 -4.38 -6.90
CA TYR A 44 7.04 -3.24 -6.74
C TYR A 44 7.24 -2.57 -5.37
N HIS A 45 7.21 -3.36 -4.29
CA HIS A 45 7.39 -2.86 -2.92
C HIS A 45 8.75 -2.17 -2.75
N GLN A 46 9.83 -2.85 -3.15
CA GLN A 46 11.18 -2.29 -3.09
C GLN A 46 11.31 -0.98 -3.87
N SER A 47 10.68 -0.89 -5.04
CA SER A 47 10.73 0.33 -5.86
C SER A 47 9.91 1.45 -5.23
N ASN A 48 8.73 1.14 -4.69
CA ASN A 48 7.85 2.12 -4.06
C ASN A 48 8.49 2.70 -2.79
N GLU A 49 9.10 1.86 -1.94
CA GLU A 49 9.83 2.28 -0.74
C GLU A 49 11.00 3.23 -1.02
N GLN A 50 11.57 3.22 -2.23
CA GLN A 50 12.66 4.14 -2.59
C GLN A 50 12.17 5.50 -3.10
N LEU A 51 10.90 5.58 -3.50
CA LEU A 51 10.29 6.79 -4.07
C LEU A 51 9.56 7.64 -3.02
N TRP A 52 9.31 7.08 -1.84
CA TRP A 52 8.60 7.71 -0.72
C TRP A 52 9.46 7.68 0.55
#